data_AF-A0A940DMU2-F1
#
_entry.id   AF-A0A940DMU2-F1
#
_cell.length_a   1.000
_cell.length_b   1.000
_cell.length_c   1.000
_cell.angle_alpha   90.00
_cell.angle_beta   90.00
_cell.angle_gamma   90.00
#
_symmetry.space_group_name_H-M   'P 1'
#
loop_
_entity.id
_entity.type
_entity.pdbx_description
1 polymer ?
#
loop_
_entity_poly.entity_id
_entity_poly.type
_entity_poly.pdbx_seq_one_letter_code
_entity_poly.pdbx_strand_id
1 'polypeptide(L)'
;MDSQIYLKIHILPIFAEFLAADHMKLSALLLPVVIAFLSCPVICASRTLSGEGADARYPSFDRSIFMLRCNALGDIRYHYDDYIQYSPAVVMAGLKACGYESRSSWGRMLVSDAFSVAVMAAAVNGIKYTVARQRPDGSARNSFPSGHTATSFMAAAMLHEEYGWRSPWFSFGGYAIAAATGISRIINNRHWATDVIAGAAIGILSVKLGYFFTDLIFKEKYINGMYREPVIGFDSSKAYYEMGLYLGYRFFLGGAGLSGDNGNLMGGGTSGIEISFPVSCSGALRGTAGVALRAGSNSYIADSSLSFNTYDFMAGGYWRHPFARILEVDTRVFAGYSLAGNRPLSETAGVSDGFALSAGGGLAVAAGENFKIKAMVEYGASNFSSRRQAVHSLVLGGSALFFW
;
A
#
# COMPACT_ATOMS: atom_id res chain seq x y z
N MET A 1 41.47 36.58 -17.79
CA MET A 1 40.64 37.03 -18.93
C MET A 1 40.52 35.83 -19.84
N ASP A 2 39.65 34.90 -19.48
CA ASP A 2 38.25 34.79 -19.95
C ASP A 2 38.23 33.86 -21.16
N SER A 3 37.33 32.91 -21.36
CA SER A 3 36.21 32.34 -20.63
C SER A 3 35.76 31.18 -21.54
N GLN A 4 35.23 30.08 -20.99
CA GLN A 4 34.16 29.22 -21.57
C GLN A 4 34.24 27.82 -20.96
N ILE A 5 33.41 27.67 -19.93
CA ILE A 5 33.03 26.46 -19.23
C ILE A 5 32.11 25.67 -20.17
N TYR A 6 32.55 24.51 -20.68
CA TYR A 6 31.67 23.58 -21.38
C TYR A 6 31.18 22.49 -20.42
N LEU A 7 30.10 22.83 -19.71
CA LEU A 7 29.26 21.90 -18.95
C LEU A 7 28.40 21.10 -19.95
N LYS A 8 28.96 20.03 -20.51
CA LYS A 8 28.21 19.13 -21.41
C LYS A 8 27.43 18.12 -20.57
N ILE A 9 26.27 18.55 -20.08
CA ILE A 9 25.29 17.73 -19.37
C ILE A 9 24.69 16.73 -20.38
N HIS A 10 25.21 15.50 -20.41
CA HIS A 10 24.65 14.38 -21.17
C HIS A 10 23.53 13.71 -20.35
N ILE A 11 22.33 14.27 -20.34
CA ILE A 11 21.13 13.68 -19.68
C ILE A 11 20.53 12.50 -20.49
N LEU A 12 20.76 12.45 -21.80
CA LEU A 12 20.13 11.46 -22.70
C LEU A 12 20.74 10.03 -22.64
N PRO A 13 22.07 9.84 -22.52
CA PRO A 13 22.65 8.50 -22.34
C PRO A 13 22.31 7.88 -20.97
N ILE A 14 22.15 8.73 -19.94
CA ILE A 14 21.75 8.32 -18.58
C ILE A 14 20.33 7.74 -18.58
N PHE A 15 19.43 8.30 -19.41
CA PHE A 15 18.07 7.79 -19.58
C PHE A 15 18.01 6.48 -20.38
N ALA A 16 18.96 6.26 -21.28
CA ALA A 16 19.08 5.02 -22.04
C ALA A 16 19.68 3.88 -21.20
N GLU A 17 20.68 4.15 -20.36
CA GLU A 17 21.18 3.20 -19.35
C GLU A 17 20.13 2.88 -18.27
N PHE A 18 19.29 3.86 -17.91
CA PHE A 18 18.12 3.68 -17.03
C PHE A 18 17.07 2.69 -17.61
N LEU A 19 16.99 2.55 -18.94
CA LEU A 19 16.10 1.62 -19.63
C LEU A 19 16.77 0.28 -19.98
N ALA A 20 18.10 0.24 -20.10
CA ALA A 20 18.85 -0.91 -20.63
C ALA A 20 19.46 -1.84 -19.56
N ALA A 21 19.66 -1.37 -18.34
CA ALA A 21 20.13 -2.24 -17.25
C ALA A 21 18.99 -3.15 -16.74
N ASP A 22 19.34 -4.37 -16.32
CA ASP A 22 18.47 -5.47 -15.81
C ASP A 22 17.60 -5.13 -14.57
N HIS A 23 17.16 -3.88 -14.42
CA HIS A 23 16.34 -3.33 -13.35
C HIS A 23 14.85 -3.46 -13.64
N MET A 24 14.38 -4.67 -13.95
CA MET A 24 12.96 -5.02 -13.98
C MET A 24 12.23 -4.78 -12.62
N LYS A 25 13.01 -4.50 -11.56
CA LYS A 25 12.56 -4.15 -10.21
C LYS A 25 11.99 -2.73 -10.08
N LEU A 26 12.47 -1.77 -10.88
CA LEU A 26 12.06 -0.36 -10.75
C LEU A 26 10.81 -0.04 -11.57
N SER A 27 10.67 -0.63 -12.76
CA SER A 27 9.49 -0.47 -13.63
C SER A 27 8.21 -1.06 -13.03
N ALA A 28 8.30 -2.20 -12.34
CA ALA A 28 7.18 -2.81 -11.63
C ALA A 28 6.72 -1.98 -10.40
N LEU A 29 7.63 -1.24 -9.76
CA LEU A 29 7.32 -0.31 -8.68
C LEU A 29 6.75 1.02 -9.22
N LEU A 30 7.27 1.48 -10.36
CA LEU A 30 6.89 2.73 -10.99
C LEU A 30 5.53 2.65 -11.67
N LEU A 31 5.11 1.51 -12.22
CA LEU A 31 3.85 1.42 -12.99
C LEU A 31 2.58 1.74 -12.17
N PRO A 32 2.30 1.13 -10.99
CA PRO A 32 1.14 1.50 -10.17
C PRO A 32 1.27 2.92 -9.60
N VAL A 33 2.49 3.40 -9.38
CA VAL A 33 2.76 4.77 -8.93
C VAL A 33 2.45 5.76 -10.05
N VAL A 34 2.90 5.53 -11.27
CA VAL A 34 2.61 6.33 -12.47
C VAL A 34 1.10 6.34 -12.76
N ILE A 35 0.41 5.21 -12.59
CA ILE A 35 -1.05 5.11 -12.72
C ILE A 35 -1.76 5.95 -11.65
N ALA A 36 -1.31 5.91 -10.38
CA ALA A 36 -1.84 6.77 -9.31
C ALA A 36 -1.49 8.26 -9.51
N PHE A 37 -0.30 8.55 -10.05
CA PHE A 37 0.22 9.88 -10.36
C PHE A 37 -0.53 10.56 -11.51
N LEU A 38 -0.93 9.81 -12.54
CA LEU A 38 -1.63 10.36 -13.70
C LEU A 38 -3.14 10.43 -13.49
N SER A 39 -3.73 9.48 -12.76
CA SER A 39 -5.19 9.43 -12.62
C SER A 39 -5.74 10.51 -11.70
N CYS A 40 -5.13 10.76 -10.53
CA CYS A 40 -5.73 11.65 -9.52
C CYS A 40 -5.76 13.14 -9.92
N PRO A 41 -4.68 13.74 -10.47
CA PRO A 41 -4.69 15.13 -10.92
C PRO A 41 -5.59 15.35 -12.14
N VAL A 42 -5.62 14.40 -13.09
CA VAL A 42 -6.45 14.47 -14.30
C VAL A 42 -7.94 14.32 -13.97
N ILE A 43 -8.30 13.47 -13.00
CA ILE A 43 -9.68 13.33 -12.52
C ILE A 43 -10.12 14.59 -11.75
N CYS A 44 -9.28 15.16 -10.88
CA CYS A 44 -9.61 16.39 -10.17
C CYS A 44 -9.72 17.60 -11.11
N ALA A 45 -8.82 17.72 -12.10
CA ALA A 45 -8.82 18.80 -13.07
C ALA A 45 -10.01 18.72 -14.03
N SER A 46 -10.31 17.53 -14.57
CA SER A 46 -11.43 17.34 -15.50
C SER A 46 -12.80 17.63 -14.86
N ARG A 47 -13.03 17.18 -13.62
CA ARG A 47 -14.29 17.42 -12.90
C ARG A 47 -14.46 18.85 -12.41
N THR A 48 -13.35 19.57 -12.17
CA THR A 48 -13.38 21.01 -11.87
C THR A 48 -13.77 21.81 -13.12
N LEU A 49 -13.27 21.43 -14.29
CA LEU A 49 -13.66 22.03 -15.57
C LEU A 49 -15.12 21.72 -15.95
N SER A 50 -15.67 20.58 -15.51
CA SER A 50 -17.06 20.18 -15.80
C SER A 50 -18.12 20.77 -14.85
N GLY A 51 -17.73 21.60 -13.87
CA GLY A 51 -18.69 22.31 -13.02
C GLY A 51 -19.43 21.44 -11.99
N GLU A 52 -18.95 20.22 -11.71
CA GLU A 52 -19.59 19.31 -10.74
C GLU A 52 -19.50 19.86 -9.30
N GLY A 53 -20.54 19.59 -8.48
CA GLY A 53 -20.63 20.02 -7.08
C GLY A 53 -19.42 19.57 -6.23
N ALA A 54 -19.16 20.25 -5.10
CA ALA A 54 -18.01 19.95 -4.22
C ALA A 54 -17.89 18.47 -3.82
N ASP A 55 -19.02 17.77 -3.68
CA ASP A 55 -19.10 16.35 -3.32
C ASP A 55 -18.78 15.36 -4.45
N ALA A 56 -18.92 15.77 -5.71
CA ALA A 56 -18.64 14.92 -6.90
C ALA A 56 -17.18 15.04 -7.38
N ARG A 57 -16.45 16.02 -6.84
CA ARG A 57 -15.08 16.39 -7.22
C ARG A 57 -14.02 15.36 -6.81
N TYR A 58 -14.33 14.45 -5.88
CA TYR A 58 -13.38 13.47 -5.34
C TYR A 58 -13.73 12.03 -5.76
N PRO A 59 -12.73 11.13 -5.88
CA PRO A 59 -12.98 9.72 -6.17
C PRO A 59 -13.96 9.09 -5.18
N SER A 60 -14.83 8.21 -5.65
CA SER A 60 -15.80 7.47 -4.81
C SER A 60 -15.10 6.75 -3.66
N PHE A 61 -13.90 6.22 -3.90
CA PHE A 61 -13.04 5.61 -2.88
C PHE A 61 -12.74 6.56 -1.70
N ASP A 62 -12.31 7.80 -1.98
CA ASP A 62 -11.95 8.78 -0.95
C ASP A 62 -13.17 9.23 -0.15
N ARG A 63 -14.31 9.42 -0.82
CA ARG A 63 -15.59 9.76 -0.18
C ARG A 63 -16.06 8.64 0.74
N SER A 64 -15.96 7.39 0.29
CA SER A 64 -16.33 6.23 1.11
C SER A 64 -15.49 6.13 2.37
N ILE A 65 -14.17 6.27 2.28
CA ILE A 65 -13.29 6.24 3.47
C ILE A 65 -13.59 7.40 4.42
N PHE A 66 -13.83 8.60 3.88
CA PHE A 66 -14.20 9.76 4.69
C PHE A 66 -15.52 9.55 5.45
N MET A 67 -16.55 9.06 4.78
CA MET A 67 -17.86 8.79 5.40
C MET A 67 -17.76 7.69 6.46
N LEU A 68 -17.00 6.60 6.19
CA LEU A 68 -16.74 5.55 7.16
C LEU A 68 -16.09 6.08 8.43
N ARG A 69 -15.08 6.94 8.30
CA ARG A 69 -14.41 7.59 9.44
C ARG A 69 -15.38 8.49 10.21
N CYS A 70 -16.12 9.35 9.52
CA CYS A 70 -17.02 10.32 10.17
C CYS A 70 -18.12 9.60 10.96
N ASN A 71 -18.65 8.50 10.41
CA ASN A 71 -19.65 7.68 11.09
C ASN A 71 -19.07 6.88 12.26
N ALA A 72 -17.81 6.40 12.17
CA ALA A 72 -17.22 5.53 13.18
C ALA A 72 -16.54 6.28 14.34
N LEU A 73 -15.92 7.43 14.09
CA LEU A 73 -14.98 8.06 15.03
C LEU A 73 -15.35 9.48 15.43
N GLY A 74 -16.39 10.11 14.84
CA GLY A 74 -16.70 11.52 15.12
C GLY A 74 -15.52 12.45 14.77
N ASP A 75 -15.48 13.67 15.31
CA ASP A 75 -14.43 14.66 14.97
C ASP A 75 -13.26 14.62 15.97
N ILE A 76 -12.35 13.67 15.75
CA ILE A 76 -11.16 13.49 16.58
C ILE A 76 -9.92 14.06 15.88
N ARG A 77 -9.10 14.80 16.64
CA ARG A 77 -7.80 15.35 16.20
C ARG A 77 -6.72 14.96 17.20
N TYR A 78 -5.79 14.11 16.77
CA TYR A 78 -4.60 13.77 17.55
C TYR A 78 -3.34 14.34 16.91
N HIS A 79 -2.43 14.91 17.72
CA HIS A 79 -1.17 15.51 17.27
C HIS A 79 0.05 14.56 17.30
N TYR A 80 -0.14 13.29 17.71
CA TYR A 80 0.98 12.36 17.85
C TYR A 80 1.66 12.05 16.50
N ASP A 81 0.90 12.17 15.40
CA ASP A 81 1.34 11.89 14.04
C ASP A 81 2.40 12.86 13.53
N ASP A 82 2.55 14.04 14.15
CA ASP A 82 3.59 15.03 13.83
C ASP A 82 4.99 14.57 14.28
N TYR A 83 5.05 13.71 15.31
CA TYR A 83 6.30 13.21 15.89
C TYR A 83 6.65 11.80 15.42
N ILE A 84 5.65 10.91 15.34
CA ILE A 84 5.88 9.49 15.00
C ILE A 84 6.47 9.32 13.60
N GLN A 85 6.23 10.26 12.68
CA GLN A 85 6.75 10.17 11.31
C GLN A 85 8.27 10.03 11.22
N TYR A 86 9.02 10.60 12.17
CA TYR A 86 10.49 10.56 12.17
C TYR A 86 11.05 9.34 12.91
N SER A 87 10.20 8.59 13.61
CA SER A 87 10.66 7.48 14.46
C SER A 87 11.48 6.42 13.72
N PRO A 88 11.20 6.01 12.45
CA PRO A 88 12.06 5.04 11.78
C PRO A 88 13.48 5.59 11.52
N ALA A 89 13.61 6.89 11.25
CA ALA A 89 14.91 7.54 11.04
C ALA A 89 15.67 7.69 12.37
N VAL A 90 14.97 8.01 13.47
CA VAL A 90 15.57 8.04 14.82
C VAL A 90 16.09 6.65 15.21
N VAL A 91 15.31 5.60 14.96
CA VAL A 91 15.72 4.22 15.20
C VAL A 91 16.95 3.87 14.36
N MET A 92 16.95 4.21 13.06
CA MET A 92 18.09 3.97 12.17
C MET A 92 19.37 4.65 12.67
N ALA A 93 19.32 5.96 12.97
CA ALA A 93 20.46 6.71 13.48
C ALA A 93 20.92 6.21 14.85
N GLY A 94 19.97 5.87 15.73
CA GLY A 94 20.24 5.36 17.08
C GLY A 94 20.94 3.99 17.06
N LEU A 95 20.49 3.07 16.21
CA LEU A 95 21.15 1.77 16.01
C LEU A 95 22.61 1.97 15.58
N LYS A 96 22.85 2.88 14.64
CA LYS A 96 24.20 3.18 14.15
C LYS A 96 25.09 3.82 15.21
N ALA A 97 24.52 4.74 16.00
CA ALA A 97 25.21 5.39 17.11
C ALA A 97 25.57 4.41 18.24
N CYS A 98 24.74 3.38 18.47
CA CYS A 98 25.03 2.30 19.41
C CYS A 98 26.06 1.29 18.89
N GLY A 99 26.68 1.53 17.74
CA GLY A 99 27.68 0.64 17.13
C GLY A 99 27.08 -0.54 16.37
N TYR A 100 25.75 -0.55 16.14
CA TYR A 100 25.14 -1.59 15.30
C TYR A 100 25.45 -1.30 13.83
N GLU A 101 26.24 -2.20 13.25
CA GLU A 101 26.73 -2.09 11.90
C GLU A 101 25.60 -2.11 10.85
N SER A 102 25.51 -1.03 10.08
CA SER A 102 24.59 -0.89 8.95
C SER A 102 25.27 -1.22 7.61
N ARG A 103 24.50 -1.18 6.51
CA ARG A 103 25.00 -1.37 5.14
C ARG A 103 26.13 -0.40 4.80
N SER A 104 25.96 0.87 5.13
CA SER A 104 26.83 1.96 4.67
C SER A 104 27.69 2.54 5.80
N SER A 105 28.84 3.16 5.49
CA SER A 105 29.53 4.03 6.45
C SER A 105 28.68 5.25 6.83
N TRP A 106 29.01 5.94 7.93
CA TRP A 106 28.31 7.17 8.33
C TRP A 106 28.22 8.20 7.20
N GLY A 107 29.32 8.44 6.48
CA GLY A 107 29.36 9.41 5.39
C GLY A 107 28.46 8.99 4.21
N ARG A 108 28.51 7.71 3.82
CA ARG A 108 27.70 7.21 2.70
C ARG A 108 26.20 7.22 3.05
N MET A 109 25.84 6.79 4.25
CA MET A 109 24.44 6.80 4.72
C MET A 109 23.87 8.22 4.72
N LEU A 110 24.60 9.19 5.30
CA LEU A 110 24.14 10.59 5.35
C LEU A 110 23.99 11.21 3.96
N VAL A 111 24.85 10.85 3.01
CA VAL A 111 24.72 11.32 1.61
C VAL A 111 23.50 10.69 0.94
N SER A 112 23.29 9.38 1.09
CA SER A 112 22.07 8.71 0.62
C SER A 112 20.82 9.38 1.19
N ASP A 113 20.81 9.60 2.50
CA ASP A 113 19.66 10.19 3.19
C ASP A 113 19.40 11.62 2.72
N ALA A 114 20.44 12.42 2.52
CA ALA A 114 20.33 13.77 2.00
C ALA A 114 19.73 13.81 0.58
N PHE A 115 20.20 12.93 -0.33
CA PHE A 115 19.62 12.82 -1.67
C PHE A 115 18.16 12.38 -1.62
N SER A 116 17.83 11.38 -0.80
CA SER A 116 16.46 10.90 -0.65
C SER A 116 15.52 11.96 -0.09
N VAL A 117 15.94 12.72 0.91
CA VAL A 117 15.18 13.86 1.45
C VAL A 117 14.99 14.93 0.39
N ALA A 118 16.04 15.28 -0.36
CA ALA A 118 15.96 16.29 -1.41
C ALA A 118 14.96 15.91 -2.51
N VAL A 119 15.02 14.66 -3.00
CA VAL A 119 14.10 14.14 -4.01
C VAL A 119 12.66 14.13 -3.49
N MET A 120 12.45 13.63 -2.26
CA MET A 120 11.13 13.57 -1.64
C MET A 120 10.54 14.98 -1.44
N ALA A 121 11.32 15.91 -0.91
CA ALA A 121 10.89 17.28 -0.67
C ALA A 121 10.56 18.01 -1.98
N ALA A 122 11.37 17.83 -3.02
CA ALA A 122 11.11 18.41 -4.33
C ALA A 122 9.81 17.86 -4.94
N ALA A 123 9.63 16.54 -4.92
CA ALA A 123 8.43 15.89 -5.46
C ALA A 123 7.16 16.29 -4.69
N VAL A 124 7.17 16.15 -3.36
CA VAL A 124 6.00 16.45 -2.52
C VAL A 124 5.62 17.92 -2.60
N ASN A 125 6.57 18.85 -2.43
CA ASN A 125 6.25 20.27 -2.46
C ASN A 125 5.85 20.73 -3.87
N GLY A 126 6.56 20.26 -4.91
CA GLY A 126 6.23 20.56 -6.30
C GLY A 126 4.80 20.14 -6.65
N ILE A 127 4.39 18.92 -6.27
CA ILE A 127 3.03 18.44 -6.53
C ILE A 127 2.00 19.16 -5.65
N LYS A 128 2.33 19.39 -4.37
CA LYS A 128 1.41 19.98 -3.41
C LYS A 128 0.97 21.39 -3.78
N TYR A 129 1.89 22.21 -4.24
CA TYR A 129 1.59 23.58 -4.65
C TYR A 129 1.05 23.69 -6.08
N THR A 130 1.18 22.65 -6.91
CA THR A 130 0.62 22.63 -8.28
C THR A 130 -0.80 22.04 -8.32
N VAL A 131 -1.05 20.93 -7.62
CA VAL A 131 -2.35 20.27 -7.59
C VAL A 131 -3.34 21.00 -6.66
N ALA A 132 -2.84 21.64 -5.60
CA ALA A 132 -3.62 22.46 -4.66
C ALA A 132 -4.93 21.79 -4.18
N ARG A 133 -4.90 20.47 -3.95
CA ARG A 133 -6.07 19.69 -3.53
C ARG A 133 -6.54 20.16 -2.15
N GLN A 134 -7.83 20.41 -2.01
CA GLN A 134 -8.45 20.77 -0.73
C GLN A 134 -8.46 19.57 0.23
N ARG A 135 -8.14 19.82 1.50
CA ARG A 135 -8.18 18.81 2.57
C ARG A 135 -9.62 18.41 2.92
N PRO A 136 -9.82 17.19 3.47
CA PRO A 136 -11.15 16.73 3.93
C PRO A 136 -11.79 17.66 4.96
N ASP A 137 -11.00 18.29 5.83
CA ASP A 137 -11.47 19.22 6.87
C ASP A 137 -11.73 20.66 6.36
N GLY A 138 -11.53 20.94 5.07
CA GLY A 138 -11.69 22.29 4.52
C GLY A 138 -10.60 23.30 4.94
N SER A 139 -9.60 22.89 5.74
CA SER A 139 -8.64 23.82 6.34
C SER A 139 -7.64 24.43 5.38
N ALA A 140 -7.24 23.70 4.33
CA ALA A 140 -6.20 24.14 3.40
C ALA A 140 -6.26 23.44 2.03
N ARG A 141 -5.67 24.08 1.01
CA ARG A 141 -5.52 23.59 -0.37
C ARG A 141 -4.14 22.99 -0.63
N ASN A 142 -3.72 22.09 0.24
CA ASN A 142 -2.41 21.45 0.15
C ASN A 142 -2.46 19.98 0.60
N SER A 143 -3.51 19.25 0.20
CA SER A 143 -3.77 17.88 0.62
C SER A 143 -2.90 16.86 -0.11
N PHE A 144 -2.81 16.94 -1.45
CA PHE A 144 -2.12 15.93 -2.25
C PHE A 144 -0.67 16.32 -2.56
N PRO A 145 0.33 15.43 -2.42
CA PRO A 145 0.31 14.19 -1.65
C PRO A 145 0.52 14.44 -0.15
N SER A 146 0.31 13.40 0.68
CA SER A 146 0.57 13.49 2.13
C SER A 146 2.07 13.56 2.41
N GLY A 147 2.56 14.72 2.88
CA GLY A 147 3.97 14.92 3.22
C GLY A 147 4.42 14.17 4.47
N HIS A 148 3.54 14.02 5.46
CA HIS A 148 3.86 13.25 6.67
C HIS A 148 3.98 11.75 6.37
N THR A 149 3.09 11.25 5.51
CA THR A 149 3.19 9.87 5.02
C THR A 149 4.44 9.69 4.17
N ALA A 150 4.74 10.60 3.25
CA ALA A 150 5.96 10.53 2.43
C ALA A 150 7.23 10.51 3.29
N THR A 151 7.31 11.37 4.31
CA THR A 151 8.45 11.42 5.23
C THR A 151 8.59 10.13 6.03
N SER A 152 7.48 9.58 6.55
CA SER A 152 7.51 8.36 7.35
C SER A 152 7.86 7.11 6.53
N PHE A 153 7.31 6.98 5.32
CA PHE A 153 7.65 5.89 4.40
C PHE A 153 9.06 6.00 3.84
N MET A 154 9.56 7.22 3.62
CA MET A 154 10.96 7.47 3.30
C MET A 154 11.88 7.01 4.45
N ALA A 155 11.58 7.43 5.69
CA ALA A 155 12.36 7.01 6.86
C ALA A 155 12.34 5.48 7.06
N ALA A 156 11.19 4.84 6.86
CA ALA A 156 11.07 3.38 6.92
C ALA A 156 11.86 2.68 5.81
N ALA A 157 11.87 3.24 4.60
CA ALA A 157 12.64 2.72 3.48
C ALA A 157 14.15 2.90 3.70
N MET A 158 14.60 4.00 4.29
CA MET A 158 16.02 4.18 4.69
C MET A 158 16.44 3.14 5.72
N LEU A 159 15.62 2.93 6.76
CA LEU A 159 15.85 1.89 7.76
C LEU A 159 15.93 0.49 7.12
N HIS A 160 15.08 0.21 6.13
CA HIS A 160 15.10 -1.02 5.35
C HIS A 160 16.40 -1.19 4.53
N GLU A 161 16.87 -0.15 3.82
CA GLU A 161 18.12 -0.21 3.06
C GLU A 161 19.35 -0.44 3.95
N GLU A 162 19.37 0.17 5.13
CA GLU A 162 20.53 0.11 6.04
C GLU A 162 20.57 -1.15 6.89
N TYR A 163 19.42 -1.66 7.34
CA TYR A 163 19.31 -2.75 8.32
C TYR A 163 18.42 -3.92 7.90
N GLY A 164 17.69 -3.82 6.80
CA GLY A 164 16.78 -4.88 6.35
C GLY A 164 17.48 -6.21 6.04
N TRP A 165 18.73 -6.15 5.59
CA TRP A 165 19.58 -7.33 5.34
C TRP A 165 20.02 -8.05 6.63
N ARG A 166 19.98 -7.37 7.79
CA ARG A 166 20.30 -7.98 9.11
C ARG A 166 19.12 -8.74 9.68
N SER A 167 17.93 -8.15 9.57
CA SER A 167 16.71 -8.74 10.08
C SER A 167 15.48 -8.16 9.39
N PRO A 168 14.55 -9.01 8.90
CA PRO A 168 13.28 -8.56 8.35
C PRO A 168 12.46 -7.71 9.34
N TRP A 169 12.65 -7.90 10.65
CA TRP A 169 11.93 -7.18 11.71
C TRP A 169 12.16 -5.67 11.69
N PHE A 170 13.34 -5.19 11.28
CA PHE A 170 13.59 -3.75 11.11
C PHE A 170 12.71 -3.15 10.02
N SER A 171 12.55 -3.88 8.92
CA SER A 171 11.69 -3.48 7.81
C SER A 171 10.22 -3.50 8.23
N PHE A 172 9.77 -4.58 8.88
CA PHE A 172 8.41 -4.69 9.39
C PHE A 172 8.08 -3.57 10.37
N GLY A 173 8.91 -3.35 11.39
CA GLY A 173 8.70 -2.29 12.37
C GLY A 173 8.66 -0.91 11.74
N GLY A 174 9.59 -0.61 10.84
CA GLY A 174 9.63 0.67 10.12
C GLY A 174 8.36 0.92 9.30
N TYR A 175 7.98 -0.04 8.45
CA TYR A 175 6.78 0.11 7.61
C TYR A 175 5.47 0.05 8.40
N ALA A 176 5.41 -0.69 9.51
CA ALA A 176 4.25 -0.70 10.39
C ALA A 176 4.02 0.69 11.02
N ILE A 177 5.08 1.35 11.48
CA ILE A 177 4.99 2.71 12.01
C ILE A 177 4.62 3.72 10.91
N ALA A 178 5.17 3.55 9.70
CA ALA A 178 4.81 4.39 8.56
C ALA A 178 3.34 4.22 8.14
N ALA A 179 2.83 3.00 8.14
CA ALA A 179 1.42 2.70 7.90
C ALA A 179 0.52 3.31 8.99
N ALA A 180 0.90 3.18 10.27
CA ALA A 180 0.18 3.80 11.39
C ALA A 180 0.12 5.34 11.24
N THR A 181 1.21 5.98 10.81
CA THR A 181 1.25 7.42 10.52
C THR A 181 0.29 7.77 9.37
N GLY A 182 0.29 7.00 8.29
CA GLY A 182 -0.63 7.18 7.17
C GLY A 182 -2.10 7.06 7.58
N ILE A 183 -2.45 6.01 8.32
CA ILE A 183 -3.81 5.79 8.85
C ILE A 183 -4.23 6.94 9.77
N SER A 184 -3.33 7.41 10.65
CA SER A 184 -3.61 8.54 11.53
C SER A 184 -3.97 9.81 10.74
N ARG A 185 -3.33 10.06 9.59
CA ARG A 185 -3.62 11.25 8.77
C ARG A 185 -5.01 11.19 8.12
N ILE A 186 -5.50 9.99 7.82
CA ILE A 186 -6.88 9.76 7.37
C ILE A 186 -7.84 10.00 8.53
N ILE A 187 -7.56 9.41 9.70
CA ILE A 187 -8.39 9.56 10.91
C ILE A 187 -8.51 11.02 11.34
N ASN A 188 -7.45 11.81 11.20
CA ASN A 188 -7.42 13.24 11.57
C ASN A 188 -8.03 14.19 10.52
N ASN A 189 -8.66 13.70 9.44
CA ASN A 189 -9.18 14.49 8.31
C ASN A 189 -8.14 15.42 7.64
N ARG A 190 -6.85 15.08 7.76
CA ARG A 190 -5.77 15.90 7.19
C ARG A 190 -5.54 15.60 5.73
N HIS A 191 -5.78 14.36 5.33
CA HIS A 191 -5.47 13.85 4.00
C HIS A 191 -6.50 12.82 3.54
N TRP A 192 -6.80 12.82 2.25
CA TRP A 192 -7.60 11.77 1.62
C TRP A 192 -6.80 10.46 1.56
N ALA A 193 -7.47 9.32 1.46
CA ALA A 193 -6.80 8.01 1.43
C ALA A 193 -5.85 7.89 0.22
N THR A 194 -6.24 8.44 -0.93
CA THR A 194 -5.37 8.53 -2.11
C THR A 194 -4.13 9.40 -1.89
N ASP A 195 -4.23 10.49 -1.10
CA ASP A 195 -3.08 11.35 -0.76
C ASP A 195 -2.04 10.57 0.06
N VAL A 196 -2.50 9.67 0.94
CA VAL A 196 -1.65 8.80 1.78
C VAL A 196 -0.97 7.74 0.94
N ILE A 197 -1.69 7.07 0.05
CA ILE A 197 -1.11 6.07 -0.88
C ILE A 197 -0.04 6.71 -1.77
N ALA A 198 -0.34 7.88 -2.35
CA ALA A 198 0.64 8.61 -3.17
C ALA A 198 1.85 9.09 -2.36
N GLY A 199 1.63 9.55 -1.13
CA GLY A 199 2.72 9.91 -0.21
C GLY A 199 3.65 8.74 0.07
N ALA A 200 3.09 7.57 0.41
CA ALA A 200 3.86 6.35 0.66
C ALA A 200 4.73 5.94 -0.54
N ALA A 201 4.14 5.97 -1.74
CA ALA A 201 4.86 5.68 -2.98
C ALA A 201 6.03 6.64 -3.23
N ILE A 202 5.80 7.95 -3.09
CA ILE A 202 6.83 8.98 -3.26
C ILE A 202 7.97 8.77 -2.26
N GLY A 203 7.64 8.50 -0.99
CA GLY A 203 8.63 8.26 0.06
C GLY A 203 9.57 7.10 -0.27
N ILE A 204 9.02 5.94 -0.64
CA ILE A 204 9.82 4.76 -1.01
C ILE A 204 10.66 5.01 -2.26
N LEU A 205 10.09 5.59 -3.32
CA LEU A 205 10.81 5.86 -4.56
C LEU A 205 11.95 6.85 -4.38
N SER A 206 11.77 7.86 -3.53
CA SER A 206 12.81 8.85 -3.22
C SER A 206 14.02 8.20 -2.56
N VAL A 207 13.81 7.20 -1.71
CA VAL A 207 14.90 6.40 -1.14
C VAL A 207 15.63 5.62 -2.21
N LYS A 208 14.90 4.89 -3.07
CA LYS A 208 15.52 4.13 -4.16
C LYS A 208 16.35 5.02 -5.08
N LEU A 209 15.86 6.21 -5.43
CA LEU A 209 16.61 7.18 -6.23
C LEU A 209 17.82 7.76 -5.49
N GLY A 210 17.69 8.12 -4.21
CA GLY A 210 18.82 8.67 -3.44
C GLY A 210 19.96 7.67 -3.24
N TYR A 211 19.62 6.41 -2.96
CA TYR A 211 20.61 5.33 -2.89
C TYR A 211 21.19 5.01 -4.26
N PHE A 212 20.40 5.06 -5.34
CA PHE A 212 20.93 4.92 -6.71
C PHE A 212 21.98 5.99 -7.04
N PHE A 213 21.70 7.27 -6.76
CA PHE A 213 22.68 8.34 -6.98
C PHE A 213 23.93 8.18 -6.12
N THR A 214 23.76 7.75 -4.87
CA THR A 214 24.89 7.53 -3.96
C THR A 214 25.73 6.33 -4.40
N ASP A 215 25.10 5.28 -4.90
CA ASP A 215 25.75 4.09 -5.46
C ASP A 215 26.51 4.46 -6.76
N LEU A 216 26.02 5.40 -7.57
CA LEU A 216 26.75 5.94 -8.72
C LEU A 216 28.01 6.74 -8.30
N ILE A 217 27.91 7.55 -7.25
CA ILE A 217 29.00 8.41 -6.78
C ILE A 217 30.09 7.59 -6.07
N PHE A 218 29.70 6.69 -5.16
CA PHE A 218 30.62 5.96 -4.30
C PHE A 218 30.93 4.54 -4.79
N LYS A 219 30.20 4.01 -5.78
CA LYS A 219 30.32 2.62 -6.27
C LYS A 219 30.24 1.64 -5.10
N GLU A 220 31.18 0.70 -4.97
CA GLU A 220 31.27 -0.21 -3.83
C GLU A 220 32.06 0.35 -2.62
N LYS A 221 32.64 1.55 -2.75
CA LYS A 221 33.45 2.13 -1.66
C LYS A 221 32.58 2.48 -0.46
N TYR A 222 33.05 2.20 0.75
CA TYR A 222 32.36 2.51 2.00
C TYR A 222 31.04 1.74 2.23
N ILE A 223 30.81 0.66 1.50
CA ILE A 223 29.88 -0.39 1.90
C ILE A 223 30.58 -1.26 2.95
N ASN A 224 29.86 -1.65 3.98
CA ASN A 224 30.38 -2.53 5.02
C ASN A 224 30.76 -3.89 4.41
N GLY A 225 31.95 -4.43 4.71
CA GLY A 225 32.39 -5.73 4.18
C GLY A 225 31.54 -6.92 4.66
N MET A 226 30.77 -6.76 5.75
CA MET A 226 29.78 -7.74 6.18
C MET A 226 28.44 -7.61 5.46
N TYR A 227 28.19 -6.51 4.76
CA TYR A 227 27.01 -6.36 3.92
C TYR A 227 27.08 -7.38 2.79
N ARG A 228 26.11 -8.29 2.78
CA ARG A 228 25.78 -9.05 1.61
C ARG A 228 24.53 -8.40 1.04
N GLU A 229 24.54 -8.12 -0.26
CA GLU A 229 23.26 -7.83 -0.92
C GLU A 229 22.31 -8.95 -0.51
N PRO A 230 21.08 -8.61 -0.07
CA PRO A 230 20.07 -9.62 0.14
C PRO A 230 19.87 -10.29 -1.22
N VAL A 231 20.55 -11.43 -1.41
CA VAL A 231 20.25 -12.32 -2.50
C VAL A 231 18.83 -12.68 -2.18
N ILE A 232 17.89 -12.22 -3.01
CA ILE A 232 16.52 -12.70 -2.94
C ILE A 232 16.65 -14.21 -3.22
N GLY A 233 16.85 -14.95 -2.14
CA GLY A 233 16.94 -16.40 -2.02
C GLY A 233 15.56 -17.01 -1.97
N PHE A 234 14.53 -16.17 -2.21
CA PHE A 234 13.22 -16.58 -2.65
C PHE A 234 13.40 -17.44 -3.90
N ASP A 235 13.48 -18.73 -3.64
CA ASP A 235 13.32 -19.75 -4.64
C ASP A 235 11.82 -19.97 -4.78
N SER A 236 11.28 -19.41 -5.85
CA SER A 236 9.86 -19.43 -6.13
C SER A 236 9.33 -20.84 -6.47
N SER A 237 10.24 -21.82 -6.61
CA SER A 237 9.89 -23.24 -6.72
C SER A 237 9.68 -23.93 -5.37
N LYS A 238 10.02 -23.30 -4.24
CA LYS A 238 9.83 -23.87 -2.89
C LYS A 238 8.48 -23.51 -2.30
N ALA A 239 8.00 -24.41 -1.45
CA ALA A 239 6.82 -24.21 -0.61
C ALA A 239 7.20 -23.39 0.63
N TYR A 240 6.47 -22.30 0.89
CA TYR A 240 6.63 -21.46 2.08
C TYR A 240 5.31 -21.35 2.83
N TYR A 241 5.41 -21.27 4.16
CA TYR A 241 4.32 -20.75 4.97
C TYR A 241 4.22 -19.25 4.72
N GLU A 242 3.01 -18.70 4.67
CA GLU A 242 2.84 -17.26 4.55
C GLU A 242 1.87 -16.71 5.58
N MET A 243 2.14 -15.51 6.07
CA MET A 243 1.21 -14.74 6.89
C MET A 243 1.27 -13.28 6.43
N GLY A 244 0.13 -12.62 6.36
CA GLY A 244 0.15 -11.21 6.01
C GLY A 244 -1.14 -10.45 6.25
N LEU A 245 -1.03 -9.15 6.10
CA LEU A 245 -2.14 -8.21 6.19
C LEU A 245 -2.62 -7.89 4.79
N TYR A 246 -3.93 -7.83 4.60
CA TYR A 246 -4.54 -7.36 3.37
C TYR A 246 -5.43 -6.16 3.62
N LEU A 247 -5.47 -5.27 2.63
CA LEU A 247 -6.35 -4.12 2.58
C LEU A 247 -6.92 -4.00 1.18
N GLY A 248 -8.20 -3.68 1.07
CA GLY A 248 -8.84 -3.49 -0.23
C GLY A 248 -10.11 -2.67 -0.14
N TYR A 249 -10.64 -2.35 -1.31
CA TYR A 249 -11.94 -1.73 -1.48
C TYR A 249 -12.86 -2.69 -2.22
N ARG A 250 -14.07 -2.86 -1.70
CA ARG A 250 -15.12 -3.70 -2.25
C ARG A 250 -16.13 -2.84 -3.00
N PHE A 251 -16.29 -3.15 -4.28
CA PHE A 251 -17.34 -2.64 -5.15
C PHE A 251 -18.47 -3.67 -5.21
N PHE A 252 -19.71 -3.25 -5.08
CA PHE A 252 -20.85 -4.15 -5.29
C PHE A 252 -21.24 -4.17 -6.77
N LEU A 253 -21.49 -5.36 -7.28
CA LEU A 253 -21.86 -5.60 -8.68
C LEU A 253 -23.37 -5.85 -8.75
N GLY A 254 -24.06 -4.95 -9.44
CA GLY A 254 -25.53 -4.90 -9.45
C GLY A 254 -26.08 -4.10 -8.26
N GLY A 255 -27.29 -3.57 -8.40
CA GLY A 255 -28.00 -2.87 -7.34
C GLY A 255 -28.45 -3.82 -6.24
N ALA A 256 -27.49 -4.35 -5.48
CA ALA A 256 -27.75 -5.19 -4.33
C ALA A 256 -28.44 -4.35 -3.25
N GLY A 257 -29.77 -4.42 -3.25
CA GLY A 257 -30.63 -3.73 -2.32
C GLY A 257 -30.54 -4.36 -0.94
N LEU A 258 -30.44 -3.51 0.07
CA LEU A 258 -30.72 -3.90 1.45
C LEU A 258 -32.23 -4.12 1.63
N SER A 259 -32.65 -4.77 2.72
CA SER A 259 -34.08 -4.93 2.99
C SER A 259 -34.71 -3.59 3.40
N GLY A 260 -35.97 -3.36 3.02
CA GLY A 260 -36.68 -2.08 3.18
C GLY A 260 -36.35 -1.01 2.11
N ASP A 261 -36.61 0.26 2.44
CA ASP A 261 -36.24 1.47 1.66
C ASP A 261 -34.77 1.90 1.90
N ASN A 262 -33.95 1.00 2.46
CA ASN A 262 -32.61 1.30 2.95
C ASN A 262 -31.54 1.49 1.84
N GLY A 263 -31.97 1.60 0.58
CA GLY A 263 -31.11 1.90 -0.55
C GLY A 263 -30.21 0.74 -1.00
N ASN A 264 -29.41 1.02 -2.04
CA ASN A 264 -28.47 0.08 -2.60
C ASN A 264 -27.09 0.19 -1.93
N LEU A 265 -26.38 -0.93 -1.85
CA LEU A 265 -24.99 -0.94 -1.41
C LEU A 265 -24.09 -0.24 -2.45
N MET A 266 -23.32 0.75 -2.00
CA MET A 266 -22.44 1.55 -2.87
C MET A 266 -21.01 1.00 -2.90
N GLY A 267 -20.52 0.48 -1.77
CA GLY A 267 -19.17 -0.05 -1.65
C GLY A 267 -18.70 -0.11 -0.20
N GLY A 268 -17.44 -0.48 0.00
CA GLY A 268 -16.90 -0.61 1.34
C GLY A 268 -15.40 -0.88 1.42
N GLY A 269 -14.82 -0.59 2.58
CA GLY A 269 -13.44 -1.01 2.89
C GLY A 269 -13.41 -2.46 3.36
N THR A 270 -12.32 -3.17 3.06
CA THR A 270 -12.04 -4.49 3.62
C THR A 270 -10.60 -4.56 4.09
N SER A 271 -10.37 -5.13 5.27
CA SER A 271 -9.03 -5.34 5.81
C SER A 271 -8.99 -6.62 6.60
N GLY A 272 -7.84 -7.27 6.67
CA GLY A 272 -7.74 -8.50 7.45
C GLY A 272 -6.38 -9.14 7.44
N ILE A 273 -6.34 -10.33 8.01
CA ILE A 273 -5.16 -11.19 8.13
C ILE A 273 -5.39 -12.43 7.28
N GLU A 274 -4.37 -12.85 6.55
CA GLU A 274 -4.32 -14.08 5.79
C GLU A 274 -3.15 -14.93 6.25
N ILE A 275 -3.38 -16.24 6.37
CA ILE A 275 -2.35 -17.23 6.68
C ILE A 275 -2.46 -18.36 5.65
N SER A 276 -1.34 -18.78 5.07
CA SER A 276 -1.27 -19.82 4.04
C SER A 276 -0.34 -20.95 4.47
N PHE A 277 -0.80 -22.19 4.31
CA PHE A 277 -0.09 -23.42 4.61
C PHE A 277 0.11 -24.22 3.32
N PRO A 278 1.36 -24.46 2.88
CA PRO A 278 1.61 -25.23 1.66
C PRO A 278 1.33 -26.72 1.90
N VAL A 279 0.71 -27.37 0.92
CA VAL A 279 0.37 -28.81 0.97
C VAL A 279 1.11 -29.61 -0.12
N SER A 280 1.32 -29.03 -1.31
CA SER A 280 2.00 -29.72 -2.41
C SER A 280 2.90 -28.79 -3.22
N CYS A 281 4.02 -29.35 -3.71
CA CYS A 281 4.93 -28.76 -4.67
C CYS A 281 4.95 -29.67 -5.91
N SER A 282 4.28 -29.27 -7.00
CA SER A 282 4.17 -30.14 -8.18
C SER A 282 5.38 -29.98 -9.10
N GLY A 283 6.19 -31.04 -9.19
CA GLY A 283 7.43 -31.09 -9.97
C GLY A 283 7.27 -30.95 -11.49
N ALA A 284 6.04 -30.95 -12.02
CA ALA A 284 5.77 -30.82 -13.47
C ALA A 284 5.32 -29.42 -13.90
N LEU A 285 4.75 -28.60 -13.00
CA LEU A 285 4.17 -27.29 -13.34
C LEU A 285 4.83 -26.11 -12.62
N ARG A 286 5.93 -26.33 -11.86
CA ARG A 286 6.61 -25.32 -11.04
C ARG A 286 5.58 -24.42 -10.33
N GLY A 287 4.87 -24.97 -9.35
CA GLY A 287 3.87 -24.22 -8.59
C GLY A 287 3.60 -24.82 -7.23
N THR A 288 3.14 -23.99 -6.30
CA THR A 288 2.78 -24.40 -4.94
C THR A 288 1.26 -24.33 -4.77
N ALA A 289 0.70 -25.34 -4.10
CA ALA A 289 -0.71 -25.37 -3.77
C ALA A 289 -0.87 -25.66 -2.27
N GLY A 290 -1.90 -25.09 -1.66
CA GLY A 290 -2.11 -25.24 -0.24
C GLY A 290 -3.45 -24.71 0.25
N VAL A 291 -3.55 -24.59 1.58
CA VAL A 291 -4.73 -24.11 2.28
C VAL A 291 -4.46 -22.71 2.80
N ALA A 292 -5.41 -21.81 2.65
CA ALA A 292 -5.36 -20.47 3.22
C ALA A 292 -6.53 -20.24 4.18
N LEU A 293 -6.27 -19.52 5.26
CA LEU A 293 -7.25 -19.02 6.22
C LEU A 293 -7.24 -17.51 6.18
N ARG A 294 -8.42 -16.90 6.30
CA ARG A 294 -8.60 -15.46 6.29
C ARG A 294 -9.59 -15.03 7.36
N ALA A 295 -9.20 -14.02 8.13
CA ALA A 295 -10.09 -13.30 9.02
C ALA A 295 -10.05 -11.83 8.64
N GLY A 296 -11.21 -11.23 8.38
CA GLY A 296 -11.31 -9.87 7.88
C GLY A 296 -12.45 -9.09 8.51
N SER A 297 -12.30 -7.77 8.51
CA SER A 297 -13.36 -6.83 8.79
C SER A 297 -13.73 -6.10 7.49
N ASN A 298 -15.02 -5.91 7.28
CA ASN A 298 -15.56 -5.13 6.18
C ASN A 298 -16.42 -4.00 6.74
N SER A 299 -16.39 -2.87 6.06
CA SER A 299 -17.21 -1.72 6.37
C SER A 299 -17.93 -1.27 5.11
N TYR A 300 -19.26 -1.25 5.13
CA TYR A 300 -20.11 -1.00 3.97
C TYR A 300 -20.89 0.31 4.10
N ILE A 301 -21.20 0.90 2.95
CA ILE A 301 -22.01 2.10 2.82
C ILE A 301 -23.18 1.82 1.89
N ALA A 302 -24.37 2.22 2.31
CA ALA A 302 -25.58 2.26 1.51
C ALA A 302 -25.90 3.69 1.05
N ASP A 303 -26.64 3.81 -0.05
CA ASP A 303 -27.10 5.09 -0.63
C ASP A 303 -27.96 5.92 0.35
N SER A 304 -28.63 5.25 1.29
CA SER A 304 -29.37 5.86 2.40
C SER A 304 -28.50 6.53 3.47
N SER A 305 -27.18 6.65 3.25
CA SER A 305 -26.19 7.13 4.23
C SER A 305 -26.01 6.23 5.46
N LEU A 306 -26.58 5.02 5.44
CA LEU A 306 -26.40 4.01 6.47
C LEU A 306 -25.04 3.31 6.28
N SER A 307 -24.30 3.13 7.39
CA SER A 307 -23.04 2.37 7.40
C SER A 307 -23.08 1.25 8.42
N PHE A 308 -22.60 0.07 8.03
CA PHE A 308 -22.54 -1.11 8.88
C PHE A 308 -21.26 -1.90 8.62
N ASN A 309 -20.90 -2.79 9.54
CA ASN A 309 -19.70 -3.61 9.45
C ASN A 309 -20.05 -5.09 9.43
N THR A 310 -19.22 -5.89 8.78
CA THR A 310 -19.26 -7.35 8.90
C THR A 310 -17.87 -7.91 9.17
N TYR A 311 -17.82 -9.12 9.71
CA TYR A 311 -16.58 -9.85 9.98
C TYR A 311 -16.60 -11.16 9.22
N ASP A 312 -15.62 -11.35 8.35
CA ASP A 312 -15.51 -12.54 7.50
C ASP A 312 -14.48 -13.51 8.08
N PHE A 313 -14.88 -14.77 8.22
CA PHE A 313 -14.00 -15.89 8.52
C PHE A 313 -14.08 -16.89 7.39
N MET A 314 -12.97 -17.09 6.68
CA MET A 314 -12.93 -17.89 5.46
C MET A 314 -11.76 -18.88 5.47
N ALA A 315 -12.00 -20.03 4.86
CA ALA A 315 -10.98 -21.05 4.58
C ALA A 315 -11.06 -21.44 3.11
N GLY A 316 -9.91 -21.77 2.51
CA GLY A 316 -9.83 -21.89 1.08
C GLY A 316 -8.59 -22.58 0.56
N GLY A 317 -8.57 -22.85 -0.74
CA GLY A 317 -7.41 -23.33 -1.46
C GLY A 317 -6.69 -22.19 -2.16
N TYR A 318 -5.37 -22.28 -2.26
CA TYR A 318 -4.57 -21.40 -3.12
C TYR A 318 -3.68 -22.19 -4.05
N TRP A 319 -3.39 -21.58 -5.20
CA TRP A 319 -2.41 -22.03 -6.17
C TRP A 319 -1.52 -20.85 -6.54
N ARG A 320 -0.21 -21.09 -6.54
CA ARG A 320 0.80 -20.10 -6.87
C ARG A 320 1.68 -20.63 -7.96
N HIS A 321 1.85 -19.83 -9.00
CA HIS A 321 2.71 -20.13 -10.11
C HIS A 321 3.78 -19.05 -10.26
N PRO A 322 5.06 -19.35 -9.96
CA PRO A 322 6.16 -18.50 -10.34
C PRO A 322 6.29 -18.39 -11.85
N PHE A 323 6.25 -17.17 -12.36
CA PHE A 323 6.57 -16.89 -13.76
C PHE A 323 7.91 -16.16 -13.93
N ALA A 324 8.44 -15.57 -12.85
CA ALA A 324 9.79 -15.01 -12.80
C ALA A 324 10.45 -15.24 -11.44
N ARG A 325 11.75 -14.95 -11.32
CA ARG A 325 12.53 -15.17 -10.09
C ARG A 325 11.91 -14.50 -8.84
N ILE A 326 11.31 -13.33 -9.01
CA ILE A 326 10.70 -12.56 -7.91
C ILE A 326 9.20 -12.35 -8.09
N LEU A 327 8.58 -12.90 -9.14
CA LEU A 327 7.17 -12.68 -9.43
C LEU A 327 6.40 -13.99 -9.45
N GLU A 328 5.25 -13.96 -8.80
CA GLU A 328 4.36 -15.10 -8.62
C GLU A 328 2.93 -14.65 -8.95
N VAL A 329 2.27 -15.42 -9.81
CA VAL A 329 0.82 -15.32 -9.97
C VAL A 329 0.20 -16.20 -8.91
N ASP A 330 -0.77 -15.66 -8.21
CA ASP A 330 -1.47 -16.31 -7.14
C ASP A 330 -2.97 -16.36 -7.45
N THR A 331 -3.59 -17.50 -7.21
CA THR A 331 -5.02 -17.72 -7.39
C THR A 331 -5.57 -18.32 -6.10
N ARG A 332 -6.69 -17.80 -5.60
CA ARG A 332 -7.34 -18.29 -4.38
C ARG A 332 -8.83 -18.49 -4.58
N VAL A 333 -9.35 -19.47 -3.86
CA VAL A 333 -10.79 -19.69 -3.69
C VAL A 333 -11.06 -19.92 -2.21
N PHE A 334 -12.00 -19.18 -1.66
CA PHE A 334 -12.40 -19.20 -0.27
C PHE A 334 -13.89 -19.46 -0.13
N ALA A 335 -14.24 -20.19 0.92
CA ALA A 335 -15.60 -20.29 1.43
C ALA A 335 -15.59 -20.00 2.93
N GLY A 336 -16.64 -19.37 3.42
CA GLY A 336 -16.66 -18.90 4.79
C GLY A 336 -18.00 -18.35 5.23
N TYR A 337 -17.95 -17.66 6.36
CA TYR A 337 -19.10 -17.07 7.01
C TYR A 337 -18.82 -15.61 7.35
N SER A 338 -19.80 -14.76 7.07
CA SER A 338 -19.80 -13.33 7.35
C SER A 338 -20.76 -13.06 8.49
N LEU A 339 -20.27 -12.44 9.56
CA LEU A 339 -21.04 -12.08 10.73
C LEU A 339 -21.38 -10.60 10.70
N ALA A 340 -22.64 -10.26 10.94
CA ALA A 340 -23.07 -8.88 11.07
C ALA A 340 -22.50 -8.25 12.35
N GLY A 341 -21.71 -7.18 12.19
CA GLY A 341 -21.23 -6.35 13.29
C GLY A 341 -22.31 -5.36 13.76
N ASN A 342 -22.24 -4.89 15.01
CA ASN A 342 -23.20 -3.92 15.59
C ASN A 342 -24.68 -4.22 15.24
N ARG A 343 -25.24 -5.24 15.90
CA ARG A 343 -26.58 -5.79 15.62
C ARG A 343 -27.71 -4.76 15.48
N PRO A 344 -27.83 -3.69 16.30
CA PRO A 344 -28.93 -2.73 16.14
C PRO A 344 -28.89 -1.99 14.79
N LEU A 345 -27.69 -1.61 14.34
CA LEU A 345 -27.49 -0.92 13.06
C LEU A 345 -27.63 -1.88 11.87
N SER A 346 -27.10 -3.09 12.01
CA SER A 346 -27.18 -4.12 10.98
C SER A 346 -28.60 -4.65 10.77
N GLU A 347 -29.38 -4.84 11.83
CA GLU A 347 -30.80 -5.22 11.71
C GLU A 347 -31.62 -4.11 11.05
N THR A 348 -31.37 -2.85 11.41
CA THR A 348 -32.00 -1.69 10.76
C THR A 348 -31.63 -1.62 9.28
N ALA A 349 -30.40 -2.01 8.92
CA ALA A 349 -29.91 -2.12 7.55
C ALA A 349 -30.42 -3.35 6.80
N GLY A 350 -31.15 -4.27 7.45
CA GLY A 350 -31.55 -5.53 6.84
C GLY A 350 -30.38 -6.47 6.53
N VAL A 351 -29.32 -6.42 7.34
CA VAL A 351 -28.09 -7.23 7.24
C VAL A 351 -28.18 -8.36 8.27
N SER A 352 -27.90 -9.58 7.83
CA SER A 352 -27.89 -10.80 8.62
C SER A 352 -26.62 -11.59 8.40
N ASP A 353 -26.32 -12.52 9.29
CA ASP A 353 -25.21 -13.46 9.11
C ASP A 353 -25.44 -14.31 7.84
N GLY A 354 -24.35 -14.68 7.16
CA GLY A 354 -24.45 -15.36 5.88
C GLY A 354 -23.18 -16.07 5.44
N PHE A 355 -23.34 -17.01 4.52
CA PHE A 355 -22.25 -17.63 3.78
C PHE A 355 -21.63 -16.65 2.80
N ALA A 356 -20.31 -16.73 2.67
CA ALA A 356 -19.52 -15.96 1.73
C ALA A 356 -18.59 -16.88 0.95
N LEU A 357 -18.56 -16.68 -0.36
CA LEU A 357 -17.63 -17.30 -1.29
C LEU A 357 -16.77 -16.20 -1.90
N SER A 358 -15.48 -16.44 -2.07
CA SER A 358 -14.58 -15.55 -2.78
C SER A 358 -13.71 -16.35 -3.73
N ALA A 359 -13.50 -15.86 -4.93
CA ALA A 359 -12.53 -16.40 -5.88
C ALA A 359 -11.79 -15.25 -6.53
N GLY A 360 -10.47 -15.35 -6.62
CA GLY A 360 -9.67 -14.26 -7.13
C GLY A 360 -8.24 -14.65 -7.42
N GLY A 361 -7.50 -13.65 -7.87
CA GLY A 361 -6.09 -13.80 -8.13
C GLY A 361 -5.32 -12.53 -7.86
N GLY A 362 -4.00 -12.67 -7.82
CA GLY A 362 -3.11 -11.58 -7.53
C GLY A 362 -1.74 -11.78 -8.17
N LEU A 363 -1.02 -10.68 -8.24
CA LEU A 363 0.38 -10.65 -8.63
C LEU A 363 1.19 -10.33 -7.39
N ALA A 364 2.04 -11.27 -6.97
CA ALA A 364 2.96 -11.08 -5.87
C ALA A 364 4.38 -10.82 -6.37
N VAL A 365 5.05 -9.85 -5.75
CA VAL A 365 6.46 -9.55 -5.95
C VAL A 365 7.22 -9.77 -4.65
N ALA A 366 8.26 -10.61 -4.69
CA ALA A 366 9.21 -10.76 -3.60
C ALA A 366 10.02 -9.48 -3.47
N ALA A 367 9.81 -8.78 -2.35
CA ALA A 367 10.46 -7.52 -2.02
C ALA A 367 11.62 -7.69 -1.03
N GLY A 368 11.84 -8.91 -0.52
CA GLY A 368 12.97 -9.28 0.34
C GLY A 368 13.13 -10.81 0.46
N GLU A 369 14.00 -11.27 1.37
CA GLU A 369 14.24 -12.70 1.61
C GLU A 369 13.04 -13.43 2.19
N ASN A 370 12.21 -12.74 2.99
CA ASN A 370 11.05 -13.30 3.69
C ASN A 370 9.81 -12.39 3.55
N PHE A 371 9.77 -11.54 2.52
CA PHE A 371 8.72 -10.53 2.35
C PHE A 371 8.25 -10.41 0.90
N LYS A 372 6.93 -10.39 0.70
CA LYS A 372 6.25 -10.17 -0.59
C LYS A 372 5.22 -9.07 -0.46
N ILE A 373 5.02 -8.35 -1.55
CA ILE A 373 3.88 -7.45 -1.75
C ILE A 373 3.01 -8.06 -2.84
N LYS A 374 1.70 -8.13 -2.60
CA LYS A 374 0.73 -8.71 -3.54
C LYS A 374 -0.30 -7.66 -3.91
N ALA A 375 -0.53 -7.44 -5.21
CA ALA A 375 -1.74 -6.78 -5.69
C ALA A 375 -2.80 -7.86 -5.95
N MET A 376 -4.06 -7.64 -5.56
CA MET A 376 -5.10 -8.66 -5.66
C MET A 376 -6.42 -8.11 -6.20
N VAL A 377 -7.12 -8.98 -6.92
CA VAL A 377 -8.47 -8.79 -7.42
C VAL A 377 -9.28 -10.03 -7.04
N GLU A 378 -10.38 -9.84 -6.33
CA GLU A 378 -11.23 -10.94 -5.90
C GLU A 378 -12.70 -10.68 -6.17
N TYR A 379 -13.38 -11.68 -6.70
CA TYR A 379 -14.82 -11.70 -6.83
C TYR A 379 -15.43 -12.41 -5.63
N GLY A 380 -16.30 -11.72 -4.89
CA GLY A 380 -17.02 -12.25 -3.75
C GLY A 380 -18.51 -12.38 -4.02
N ALA A 381 -19.11 -13.50 -3.63
CA ALA A 381 -20.55 -13.70 -3.58
C ALA A 381 -20.95 -14.04 -2.14
N SER A 382 -21.89 -13.29 -1.57
CA SER A 382 -22.25 -13.42 -0.16
C SER A 382 -23.74 -13.19 0.05
N ASN A 383 -24.36 -13.91 0.98
CA ASN A 383 -25.81 -13.83 1.24
C ASN A 383 -26.14 -13.18 2.59
N PHE A 384 -25.33 -12.22 3.04
CA PHE A 384 -25.52 -11.49 4.30
C PHE A 384 -26.72 -10.52 4.29
N SER A 385 -27.54 -10.48 3.23
CA SER A 385 -28.76 -9.68 3.19
C SER A 385 -29.92 -10.49 3.77
N SER A 386 -30.79 -9.86 4.57
CA SER A 386 -32.02 -10.46 5.08
C SER A 386 -32.99 -10.92 3.99
N ARG A 387 -32.86 -10.41 2.75
CA ARG A 387 -33.57 -10.92 1.56
C ARG A 387 -33.01 -12.26 1.04
N ARG A 388 -31.90 -12.75 1.62
CA ARG A 388 -31.14 -13.94 1.21
C ARG A 388 -30.71 -13.98 -0.26
N GLN A 389 -30.66 -12.82 -0.91
CA GLN A 389 -30.14 -12.69 -2.26
C GLN A 389 -28.61 -12.73 -2.24
N ALA A 390 -28.01 -13.34 -3.25
CA ALA A 390 -26.56 -13.33 -3.43
C ALA A 390 -26.13 -11.91 -3.81
N VAL A 391 -25.37 -11.28 -2.93
CA VAL A 391 -24.71 -10.00 -3.14
C VAL A 391 -23.35 -10.27 -3.77
N HIS A 392 -23.18 -9.79 -4.99
CA HIS A 392 -21.95 -9.93 -5.75
C HIS A 392 -21.06 -8.71 -5.56
N SER A 393 -19.75 -8.93 -5.48
CA SER A 393 -18.80 -7.88 -5.22
C SER A 393 -17.46 -8.15 -5.89
N LEU A 394 -16.73 -7.08 -6.19
CA LEU A 394 -15.36 -7.10 -6.66
C LEU A 394 -14.48 -6.36 -5.65
N VAL A 395 -13.43 -7.00 -5.16
CA VAL A 395 -12.44 -6.41 -4.25
C VAL A 395 -11.19 -6.12 -5.05
N LEU A 396 -10.73 -4.86 -4.99
CA LEU A 396 -9.41 -4.47 -5.46
C LEU A 396 -8.57 -4.10 -4.24
N GLY A 397 -7.38 -4.67 -4.11
CA GLY A 397 -6.56 -4.42 -2.94
C GLY A 397 -5.12 -4.86 -3.08
N GLY A 398 -4.43 -4.85 -1.94
CA GLY A 398 -3.09 -5.37 -1.83
C GLY A 398 -2.83 -6.06 -0.49
N SER A 399 -1.75 -6.82 -0.43
CA SER A 399 -1.32 -7.52 0.78
C SER A 399 0.18 -7.38 0.99
N ALA A 400 0.58 -7.25 2.26
CA ALA A 400 1.96 -7.37 2.70
C ALA A 400 2.10 -8.75 3.37
N LEU A 401 2.93 -9.62 2.79
CA LEU A 401 3.04 -11.03 3.16
C LEU A 401 4.46 -11.32 3.63
N PHE A 402 4.58 -12.02 4.75
CA PHE A 402 5.81 -12.62 5.23
C PHE A 402 5.81 -14.10 4.92
N PHE A 403 6.96 -14.66 4.58
CA PHE A 403 7.10 -16.08 4.26
C PHE A 403 8.35 -16.70 4.88
N TRP A 404 8.28 -18.00 5.21
CA TRP A 404 9.38 -18.78 5.82
C TRP A 404 9.32 -20.26 5.47
#